data_AF-A0A0M8WU56-F1
#
_entry.id   AF-A0A0M8WU56-F1
#
_cell.length_a   1.000
_cell.length_b   1.000
_cell.length_c   1.000
_cell.angle_alpha   90.00
_cell.angle_beta   90.00
_cell.angle_gamma   90.00
#
_symmetry.space_group_name_H-M   'P 1'
#
loop_
_entity.id
_entity.type
_entity.pdbx_description
1 polymer ?
#
loop_
_entity_poly.entity_id
_entity_poly.type
_entity_poly.pdbx_seq_one_letter_code
_entity_poly.pdbx_strand_id
1 'polypeptide(L)'
;MCGPQVSVERLRLVGRVPSELTERLHGHAEDRGMVPAVSVEGDAVVEQLGLLVRAQRAGDILLSRPFFAAGFQDWAHTLHDCVPADEWAVR
;
A
#
# COMPACT_ATOMS: atom_id res chain seq x y z
N MET A 1 -8.66 -4.58 -16.43
CA MET A 1 -8.75 -4.10 -15.03
C MET A 1 -10.03 -3.28 -14.89
N CYS A 2 -11.02 -3.79 -14.17
CA CYS A 2 -12.33 -3.14 -14.01
C CYS A 2 -12.61 -2.76 -12.53
N GLY A 3 -11.60 -2.90 -11.67
CA GLY A 3 -11.73 -2.63 -10.23
C GLY A 3 -11.55 -1.16 -9.88
N PRO A 4 -11.83 -0.78 -8.63
CA PRO A 4 -11.66 0.58 -8.13
C PRO A 4 -10.28 1.13 -8.45
N GLN A 5 -10.23 2.37 -8.92
CA GLN A 5 -8.98 3.09 -9.15
C GLN A 5 -8.84 4.15 -8.06
N VAL A 6 -7.69 4.17 -7.41
CA VAL A 6 -7.39 5.11 -6.32
C VAL A 6 -6.10 5.87 -6.65
N SER A 7 -6.08 7.15 -6.35
CA SER A 7 -4.94 8.04 -6.54
C SER A 7 -4.74 8.93 -5.33
N VAL A 8 -3.47 9.16 -4.95
CA VAL A 8 -3.10 10.31 -4.13
C VAL A 8 -2.68 11.42 -5.09
N GLU A 9 -3.53 12.43 -5.23
CA GLU A 9 -3.38 13.48 -6.23
C GLU A 9 -3.17 12.91 -7.66
N ARG A 10 -1.95 13.01 -8.21
CA ARG A 10 -1.58 12.52 -9.54
C ARG A 10 -0.94 11.12 -9.53
N LEU A 11 -0.70 10.55 -8.35
CA LEU A 11 -0.07 9.24 -8.19
C LEU A 11 -1.15 8.14 -8.15
N ARG A 12 -1.28 7.37 -9.25
CA ARG A 12 -2.17 6.20 -9.28
C ARG A 12 -1.56 5.06 -8.47
N LEU A 13 -2.37 4.43 -7.62
CA LEU A 13 -1.89 3.44 -6.65
C LEU A 13 -2.18 1.98 -7.05
N VAL A 14 -3.22 1.75 -7.84
CA VAL A 14 -3.70 0.40 -8.20
C VAL A 14 -3.03 -0.07 -9.48
N GLY A 15 -2.56 -1.32 -9.52
CA GLY A 15 -2.13 -1.95 -10.76
C GLY A 15 -0.84 -1.38 -11.34
N ARG A 16 0.07 -0.88 -10.49
CA ARG A 16 1.38 -0.32 -10.88
C ARG A 16 2.51 -1.30 -10.60
N VAL A 17 3.68 -1.05 -11.18
CA VAL A 17 4.91 -1.76 -10.79
C VAL A 17 5.23 -1.40 -9.33
N PRO A 18 5.34 -2.38 -8.41
CA PRO A 18 5.52 -2.08 -6.99
C PRO A 18 6.73 -1.20 -6.69
N SER A 19 7.91 -1.51 -7.23
CA SER A 19 9.14 -0.74 -7.00
C SER A 19 9.04 0.71 -7.47
N GLU A 20 8.56 0.93 -8.69
CA GLU A 20 8.37 2.27 -9.24
C GLU A 20 7.35 3.08 -8.42
N LEU A 21 6.29 2.43 -7.94
CA LEU A 21 5.29 3.11 -7.11
C LEU A 21 5.85 3.44 -5.72
N THR A 22 6.64 2.55 -5.12
CA THR A 22 7.32 2.80 -3.83
C THR A 22 8.19 4.04 -3.90
N GLU A 23 9.10 4.12 -4.88
CA GLU A 23 9.98 5.29 -5.05
C GLU A 23 9.18 6.59 -5.20
N ARG A 24 8.15 6.56 -6.05
CA ARG A 24 7.32 7.74 -6.31
C ARG A 24 6.45 8.14 -5.11
N LEU A 25 5.96 7.17 -4.35
CA LEU A 25 5.17 7.42 -3.14
C LEU A 25 6.05 8.02 -2.05
N HIS A 26 7.24 7.46 -1.83
CA HIS A 26 8.18 7.98 -0.84
C HIS A 26 8.61 9.41 -1.17
N GLY A 27 9.01 9.67 -2.42
CA GLY A 27 9.33 11.04 -2.84
C GLY A 27 8.15 12.00 -2.68
N HIS A 28 6.93 11.57 -3.02
CA HIS A 28 5.72 12.36 -2.80
C HIS A 28 5.48 12.69 -1.31
N ALA A 29 5.75 11.73 -0.42
CA ALA A 29 5.63 11.90 1.03
C ALA A 29 6.68 12.89 1.54
N GLU A 30 7.94 12.71 1.15
CA GLU A 30 9.06 13.59 1.52
C GLU A 30 8.80 15.04 1.07
N ASP A 31 8.34 15.24 -0.17
CA ASP A 31 7.97 16.56 -0.70
C ASP A 31 6.88 17.26 0.13
N ARG A 32 6.09 16.50 0.88
CA ARG A 32 5.01 16.99 1.77
C ARG A 32 5.41 17.01 3.24
N GLY A 33 6.67 16.74 3.57
CA GLY A 33 7.15 16.65 4.96
C GLY A 33 6.55 15.48 5.74
N MET A 34 6.08 14.44 5.04
CA MET A 34 5.67 13.18 5.64
C MET A 34 6.88 12.25 5.80
N VAL A 35 6.70 11.19 6.58
CA VAL A 35 7.77 10.23 6.89
C VAL A 35 7.42 8.91 6.20
N PRO A 36 8.04 8.60 5.05
CA PRO A 36 7.88 7.28 4.44
C PRO A 36 8.57 6.22 5.29
N ALA A 37 8.04 5.00 5.26
CA ALA A 37 8.58 3.84 5.95
C ALA A 37 8.43 2.59 5.10
N VAL A 38 9.07 1.51 5.52
CA VAL A 38 8.96 0.19 4.89
C VAL A 38 8.50 -0.81 5.95
N SER A 39 7.48 -1.61 5.61
CA SER A 39 6.98 -2.66 6.50
C SER A 39 8.00 -3.80 6.64
N VAL A 40 7.79 -4.69 7.62
CA VAL A 40 8.62 -5.89 7.78
C VAL A 40 8.55 -6.85 6.58
N GLU A 41 7.50 -6.77 5.79
CA GLU A 41 7.33 -7.54 4.54
C GLU A 41 7.90 -6.81 3.31
N GLY A 42 8.48 -5.62 3.49
CA GLY A 42 9.07 -4.83 2.41
C GLY A 42 8.08 -3.91 1.67
N ASP A 43 6.86 -3.72 2.19
CA ASP A 43 5.85 -2.86 1.59
C ASP A 43 6.11 -1.38 1.90
N ALA A 44 5.81 -0.48 0.95
CA ALA A 44 5.90 0.95 1.17
C ALA A 44 4.76 1.44 2.09
N VAL A 45 5.10 2.28 3.07
CA VAL A 45 4.16 2.80 4.07
C VAL A 45 4.27 4.32 4.18
N VAL A 46 3.12 4.99 4.23
CA VAL A 46 3.01 6.40 4.63
C VAL A 46 1.88 6.49 5.65
N GLU A 47 2.23 6.43 6.93
CA GLU A 47 1.24 6.38 8.01
C GLU A 47 0.35 7.61 8.06
N GLN A 48 0.91 8.80 7.74
CA GLN A 48 0.17 10.06 7.67
C GLN A 48 -0.95 10.04 6.61
N LEU A 49 -0.85 9.16 5.62
CA LEU A 49 -1.89 8.94 4.60
C LEU A 49 -2.79 7.73 4.94
N GLY A 50 -2.52 7.03 6.03
CA GLY A 50 -3.16 5.75 6.34
C GLY A 50 -2.94 4.71 5.25
N LEU A 51 -1.81 4.77 4.53
CA LEU A 51 -1.55 4.01 3.30
C LEU A 51 -0.38 3.04 3.47
N LEU A 52 -0.62 1.80 3.06
CA LEU A 52 0.40 0.79 2.80
C LEU A 52 0.21 0.23 1.39
N VAL A 53 1.28 0.02 0.64
CA VAL A 53 1.22 -0.49 -0.73
C VAL A 53 1.78 -1.90 -0.78
N ARG A 54 0.89 -2.89 -0.92
CA ARG A 54 1.26 -4.29 -1.09
C ARG A 54 1.51 -4.63 -2.56
N ALA A 55 2.32 -5.65 -2.80
CA ALA A 55 2.27 -6.36 -4.07
C ALA A 55 1.13 -7.40 -4.07
N GLN A 56 0.55 -7.64 -5.24
CA GLN A 56 -0.38 -8.74 -5.49
C GLN A 56 -0.04 -9.40 -6.82
N ARG A 57 -0.28 -10.70 -6.91
CA ARG A 57 -0.10 -11.46 -8.14
C ARG A 57 -1.31 -11.34 -9.06
N ALA A 58 -1.07 -10.98 -10.31
CA ALA A 58 -2.07 -10.93 -11.38
C ALA A 58 -1.59 -11.80 -12.54
N GLY A 59 -1.81 -13.11 -12.45
CA GLY A 59 -1.17 -14.07 -13.34
C GLY A 59 0.34 -14.12 -13.08
N ASP A 60 1.13 -13.89 -14.12
CA ASP A 60 2.60 -13.98 -14.03
C ASP A 60 3.29 -12.68 -13.62
N ILE A 61 2.52 -11.61 -13.38
CA ILE A 61 3.05 -10.30 -13.00
C ILE A 61 2.68 -9.93 -11.57
N LEU A 62 3.55 -9.17 -10.91
CA LEU A 62 3.27 -8.51 -9.64
C LEU A 62 2.85 -7.07 -9.89
N LEU A 63 1.75 -6.67 -9.27
CA LEU A 63 1.19 -5.33 -9.36
C LEU A 63 0.89 -4.78 -7.98
N SER A 64 0.86 -3.46 -7.85
CA SER A 64 0.54 -2.79 -6.59
C SER A 64 -0.94 -2.90 -6.23
N ARG A 65 -1.19 -3.05 -4.93
CA ARG A 65 -2.49 -3.02 -4.27
C ARG A 65 -2.41 -2.08 -3.06
N PRO A 66 -3.09 -0.92 -3.09
CA PRO A 66 -3.15 -0.04 -1.94
C PRO A 66 -4.01 -0.68 -0.84
N PHE A 67 -3.55 -0.53 0.40
CA PHE A 67 -4.22 -0.98 1.61
C PHE A 67 -4.35 0.23 2.54
N PHE A 68 -5.58 0.50 3.00
CA PHE A 68 -5.87 1.67 3.83
C PHE A 68 -6.22 1.25 5.25
N ALA A 69 -5.61 1.92 6.22
CA ALA A 69 -5.72 1.63 7.64
C ALA A 69 -5.83 2.93 8.44
N ALA A 70 -6.80 3.00 9.35
CA ALA A 70 -6.89 4.10 10.32
C ALA A 70 -5.93 3.81 11.48
N GLY A 71 -4.69 4.28 11.38
CA GLY A 71 -3.68 4.16 12.43
C GLY A 71 -2.95 2.81 12.44
N PHE A 72 -1.71 2.80 11.94
CA PHE A 72 -0.85 1.59 11.92
C PHE A 72 -0.34 1.18 13.31
N GLN A 73 -0.51 2.01 14.33
CA GLN A 73 -0.08 1.70 15.70
C GLN A 73 -0.99 0.65 16.38
N ASP A 74 -2.29 0.62 16.04
CA ASP A 74 -3.27 -0.32 16.63
C ASP A 74 -3.60 -1.50 15.70
N TRP A 75 -2.67 -1.82 14.80
CA TRP A 75 -2.89 -2.71 13.67
C TRP A 75 -3.36 -4.11 14.09
N ALA A 76 -2.76 -4.63 15.17
CA ALA A 76 -3.06 -5.95 15.73
C ALA A 76 -4.48 -6.07 16.28
N HIS A 77 -5.11 -4.97 16.67
CA HIS A 77 -6.41 -4.96 17.34
C HIS A 77 -7.58 -4.56 16.42
N THR A 78 -7.29 -4.02 15.24
CA THR A 78 -8.30 -3.36 14.40
C THR A 78 -8.44 -3.96 13.01
N LEU A 79 -7.40 -4.57 12.45
CA LEU A 79 -7.39 -4.93 11.03
C LEU A 79 -7.34 -6.43 10.77
N HIS A 80 -6.81 -7.22 11.70
CA HIS A 80 -6.75 -8.67 11.52
C HIS A 80 -8.15 -9.32 11.48
N ASP A 81 -9.15 -8.68 12.10
CA ASP A 81 -10.55 -9.13 12.09
C ASP A 81 -11.35 -8.57 10.89
N CYS A 82 -10.88 -7.49 10.25
CA CYS A 82 -11.59 -6.82 9.16
C CYS A 82 -11.17 -7.29 7.76
N VAL A 83 -10.04 -8.00 7.66
CA VAL A 83 -9.47 -8.46 6.40
C VAL A 83 -9.43 -9.98 6.39
N PRO A 84 -10.07 -10.65 5.40
CA PRO A 84 -10.07 -12.10 5.31
C PRO A 84 -8.66 -12.71 5.42
N ALA A 85 -8.52 -13.83 6.12
CA ALA A 85 -7.23 -14.48 6.36
C ALA A 85 -6.42 -14.70 5.05
N ASP A 86 -7.11 -15.13 3.99
CA ASP A 86 -6.49 -15.42 2.70
C ASP A 86 -5.89 -14.17 2.02
N GLU A 87 -6.40 -12.98 2.32
CA GLU A 87 -5.88 -11.71 1.79
C GLU A 87 -4.49 -11.36 2.34
N TRP A 88 -4.13 -11.92 3.50
CA TRP A 88 -2.80 -11.77 4.09
C TRP A 88 -1.76 -12.72 3.46
N ALA A 89 -2.22 -13.86 2.93
CA ALA A 89 -1.38 -14.89 2.32
C ALA A 89 -0.99 -14.59 0.87
N VAL A 90 -1.52 -13.52 0.27
CA VAL A 90 -1.23 -13.13 -1.11
C VAL A 90 0.23 -12.67 -1.23
N ARG A 91 1.02 -13.42 -2.02
CA ARG A 91 2.42 -13.15 -2.38
C ARG A 91 2.65 -13.11 -3.90
#